data_AF-A0A1V4MZB0-F1
#
_entry.id   AF-A0A1V4MZB0-F1
#
_cell.length_a   1.000
_cell.length_b   1.000
_cell.length_c   1.000
_cell.angle_alpha   90.00
_cell.angle_beta   90.00
_cell.angle_gamma   90.00
#
_symmetry.space_group_name_H-M   'P 1'
#
loop_
_entity.id
_entity.type
_entity.pdbx_description
1 polymer ?
#
loop_
_entity_poly.entity_id
_entity_poly.type
_entity_poly.pdbx_seq_one_letter_code
_entity_poly.pdbx_strand_id
1 'polypeptide(L)'
;MEYYTPPMDGVTAAACSWLLAGSPSGGYSGPVPEKGHGLAPLLAGETGDTDTAMRSEAAWLRRRESLRSVLARLGERGTELWAFKGFDLAGTLYPFPGARPMSDVDLFVRKRDLPVILEAFRMDGWSAASPGSGLLSAGIVSEIKLMKERMIVELHTHIFYFPALFPGRFPPGILLRGRELEPGVRGFPWDFELLLVVLHMLSNPTVRPVWWTDIILLCMEMNRSGLWREFARGAWMSGFARPVSAVLVAAGEEGARVPDTVLRMLAGSPEAPPGILEALRTGSRRPTVMTLRYMTGWRRISWLYSLLWMLVSGRSAQSWDRTGAVSR
;
A
#
# COMPACT_ATOMS: atom_id res chain seq x y z
N MET A 1 -22.92 -7.21 11.31
CA MET A 1 -21.69 -7.03 12.11
C MET A 1 -21.18 -5.64 11.80
N GLU A 2 -21.07 -4.73 12.78
CA GLU A 2 -20.51 -3.39 12.51
C GLU A 2 -19.03 -3.53 12.14
N TYR A 3 -18.62 -2.94 11.03
CA TYR A 3 -17.21 -2.90 10.65
C TYR A 3 -16.49 -1.92 11.57
N TYR A 4 -15.82 -2.44 12.59
CA TYR A 4 -15.00 -1.61 13.47
C TYR A 4 -13.85 -1.00 12.67
N THR A 5 -13.89 0.33 12.57
CA THR A 5 -12.80 1.17 12.09
C THR A 5 -12.26 1.86 13.33
N PRO A 6 -11.00 1.59 13.74
CA PRO A 6 -10.47 2.21 14.94
C PRO A 6 -10.45 3.74 14.77
N PRO A 7 -10.85 4.50 15.80
CA PRO A 7 -10.86 5.95 15.73
C PRO A 7 -9.43 6.48 15.53
N MET A 8 -9.32 7.67 14.94
CA MET A 8 -8.05 8.39 14.92
C MET A 8 -7.67 8.77 16.36
N ASP A 9 -6.39 8.64 16.72
CA ASP A 9 -5.89 9.26 17.94
C ASP A 9 -5.87 10.80 17.79
N GLY A 10 -5.73 11.52 18.91
CA GLY A 10 -5.79 12.98 18.90
C GLY A 10 -4.69 13.66 18.08
N VAL A 11 -3.50 13.06 17.94
CA VAL A 11 -2.43 13.58 17.08
C VAL A 11 -2.84 13.41 15.61
N THR A 12 -3.34 12.22 15.26
CA THR A 12 -3.77 11.89 13.90
C THR A 12 -4.95 12.75 13.45
N ALA A 13 -5.98 12.92 14.28
CA ALA A 13 -7.14 13.76 13.98
C ALA A 13 -6.74 15.23 13.76
N ALA A 14 -5.90 15.78 14.66
CA ALA A 14 -5.41 17.15 14.52
C ALA A 14 -4.54 17.35 13.28
N ALA A 15 -3.68 16.38 12.94
CA ALA A 15 -2.86 16.43 11.74
C ALA A 15 -3.71 16.37 10.46
N CYS A 16 -4.75 15.52 10.44
CA CYS A 16 -5.69 15.42 9.34
C CYS A 16 -6.48 16.73 9.15
N SER A 17 -6.97 17.32 10.23
CA SER A 17 -7.64 18.63 10.21
C SER A 17 -6.72 19.74 9.68
N TRP A 18 -5.46 19.76 10.12
CA TRP A 18 -4.46 20.72 9.63
C TRP A 18 -4.15 20.55 8.14
N LEU A 19 -4.07 19.32 7.64
CA LEU A 19 -3.90 19.03 6.20
C LEU A 19 -5.11 19.49 5.38
N LEU A 20 -6.33 19.24 5.87
CA LEU A 20 -7.57 19.67 5.22
C LEU A 20 -7.69 21.20 5.13
N ALA A 21 -7.09 21.92 6.09
CA ALA A 21 -6.97 23.38 6.07
C ALA A 21 -5.88 23.90 5.09
N GLY A 22 -5.19 23.01 4.37
CA GLY A 22 -4.15 23.35 3.39
C GLY A 22 -2.72 23.34 3.93
N SER A 23 -2.49 22.78 5.12
CA SER A 23 -1.17 22.70 5.76
C SER A 23 -0.38 24.03 5.82
N PRO A 24 -1.00 25.14 6.29
CA PRO A 24 -0.25 26.38 6.46
C PRO A 24 0.89 26.16 7.46
N SER A 25 2.09 26.64 7.13
CA SER A 25 3.24 26.62 8.03
C SER A 25 2.91 27.37 9.32
N GLY A 26 3.16 26.75 10.47
CA GLY A 26 2.85 27.29 11.80
C GLY A 26 1.36 27.24 12.18
N GLY A 27 0.56 26.42 11.50
CA GLY A 27 -0.88 26.30 11.69
C GLY A 27 -1.33 25.04 12.45
N TYR A 28 -0.42 24.15 12.81
CA TYR A 28 -0.77 22.95 13.57
C TYR A 28 -0.94 23.29 15.06
N SER A 29 -2.16 23.11 15.58
CA SER A 29 -2.49 23.36 17.00
C SER A 29 -2.75 22.08 17.80
N GLY A 30 -2.38 20.92 17.26
CA GLY A 30 -2.60 19.62 17.89
C GLY A 30 -1.53 19.25 18.94
N PRO A 31 -1.71 18.11 19.62
CA PRO A 31 -0.71 17.60 20.54
C PRO A 31 0.61 17.25 19.83
N VAL A 32 1.72 17.38 20.55
CA VAL A 32 3.04 16.96 20.04
C VAL A 32 3.05 15.43 19.92
N PRO A 33 3.44 14.86 18.76
CA PRO A 33 3.55 13.41 18.59
C PRO A 33 4.57 12.82 19.56
N GLU A 34 4.22 11.72 20.22
CA GLU A 34 5.17 10.95 21.01
C GLU A 34 6.31 10.39 20.14
N LYS A 35 7.44 10.06 20.77
CA LYS A 35 8.58 9.47 20.05
C LYS A 35 8.17 8.15 19.40
N GLY A 36 8.36 8.06 18.08
CA GLY A 36 7.98 6.88 17.30
C GLY A 36 6.55 6.91 16.76
N HIS A 37 5.78 7.97 17.06
CA HIS A 37 4.49 8.19 16.42
C HIS A 37 4.65 8.27 14.89
N GLY A 38 3.74 7.64 14.15
CA GLY A 38 3.82 7.51 12.70
C GLY A 38 3.71 8.83 11.92
N LEU A 39 3.36 9.94 12.58
CA LEU A 39 3.27 11.28 11.99
C LEU A 39 4.34 12.25 12.48
N ALA A 40 5.30 11.79 13.29
CA ALA A 40 6.37 12.66 13.77
C ALA A 40 7.12 13.38 12.62
N PRO A 41 7.45 12.74 11.48
CA PRO A 41 8.08 13.44 10.35
C PRO A 41 7.22 14.52 9.70
N LEU A 42 5.91 14.30 9.58
CA LEU A 42 4.98 15.28 9.01
C LEU A 42 4.91 16.54 9.88
N LEU A 43 4.87 16.36 11.20
CA LEU A 43 4.69 17.44 12.18
C LEU A 43 6.01 18.03 12.67
N ALA A 44 7.15 17.49 12.23
CA ALA A 44 8.47 17.86 12.73
C ALA A 44 8.78 19.36 12.60
N GLY A 45 8.37 20.00 11.49
CA GLY A 45 8.53 21.45 11.30
C GLY A 45 7.67 22.26 12.27
N GLU A 46 6.45 21.80 12.55
CA GLU A 46 5.48 22.47 13.43
C GLU A 46 5.87 22.34 14.91
N THR A 47 6.56 21.26 15.27
CA THR A 47 7.00 21.01 16.65
C THR A 47 8.46 21.41 16.90
N GLY A 48 9.14 21.97 15.90
CA GLY A 48 10.55 22.34 15.98
C GLY A 48 11.55 21.17 16.03
N ASP A 49 11.12 19.94 15.71
CA ASP A 49 11.99 18.76 15.64
C ASP A 49 12.72 18.69 14.28
N THR A 50 13.63 19.64 14.06
CA THR A 50 14.42 19.75 12.81
C THR A 50 15.18 18.47 12.49
N ASP A 51 15.59 17.76 13.52
CA ASP A 51 16.37 16.53 13.48
C ASP A 51 15.57 15.39 12.83
N THR A 52 14.31 15.20 13.24
CA THR A 52 13.41 14.22 12.63
C THR A 52 13.04 14.61 11.20
N ALA A 53 12.78 15.90 10.93
CA ALA A 53 12.51 16.38 9.58
C ALA A 53 13.67 16.05 8.63
N MET A 54 14.91 16.42 8.99
CA MET A 54 16.10 16.17 8.19
C MET A 54 16.37 14.69 7.97
N ARG A 55 16.24 13.86 9.01
CA ARG A 55 16.43 12.40 8.88
C ARG A 55 15.43 11.78 7.93
N SER A 56 14.16 12.17 8.00
CA SER A 56 13.12 11.62 7.14
C SER A 56 13.29 12.03 5.69
N GLU A 57 13.60 13.31 5.45
CA GLU A 57 13.90 13.84 4.11
C GLU A 57 15.12 13.15 3.49
N ALA A 58 16.22 13.02 4.25
CA ALA A 58 17.41 12.31 3.80
C ALA A 58 17.12 10.83 3.49
N ALA A 59 16.24 10.18 4.26
CA ALA A 59 15.83 8.81 4.02
C ALA A 59 14.97 8.66 2.75
N TRP A 60 14.14 9.66 2.42
CA TRP A 60 13.40 9.68 1.15
C TRP A 60 14.34 9.91 -0.04
N LEU A 61 15.22 10.92 0.03
CA LEU A 61 16.20 11.22 -1.01
C LEU A 61 17.11 10.03 -1.30
N ARG A 62 17.56 9.32 -0.27
CA ARG A 62 18.35 8.09 -0.44
C ARG A 62 17.59 7.04 -1.24
N ARG A 63 16.30 6.82 -0.93
CA ARG A 63 15.44 5.86 -1.66
C ARG A 63 15.31 6.21 -3.13
N ARG A 64 15.00 7.48 -3.42
CA ARG A 64 14.90 7.96 -4.79
C ARG A 64 16.22 7.80 -5.55
N GLU A 65 17.32 8.28 -4.99
CA GLU A 65 18.62 8.24 -5.66
C GLU A 65 19.11 6.79 -5.89
N SER A 66 18.85 5.89 -4.94
CA SER A 66 19.24 4.47 -5.10
C SER A 66 18.47 3.75 -6.20
N LEU A 67 17.31 4.27 -6.61
CA LEU A 67 16.52 3.75 -7.72
C LEU A 67 16.87 4.42 -9.06
N ARG A 68 17.46 5.62 -9.05
CA ARG A 68 17.64 6.46 -10.25
C ARG A 68 18.29 5.72 -11.43
N SER A 69 19.35 4.96 -11.20
CA SER A 69 20.05 4.19 -12.23
C SER A 69 19.21 3.05 -12.80
N VAL A 70 18.46 2.34 -11.95
CA VAL A 70 17.52 1.29 -12.37
C VAL A 70 16.41 1.90 -13.22
N LEU A 71 15.82 3.01 -12.77
CA LEU A 71 14.74 3.71 -13.47
C LEU A 71 15.18 4.21 -14.85
N ALA A 72 16.35 4.85 -14.94
CA ALA A 72 16.92 5.30 -16.20
C ALA A 72 17.09 4.15 -17.20
N ARG A 73 17.67 3.02 -16.74
CA ARG A 73 17.88 1.83 -17.58
C ARG A 73 16.58 1.20 -18.08
N LEU A 74 15.53 1.21 -17.26
CA LEU A 74 14.22 0.69 -17.64
C LEU A 74 13.50 1.64 -18.61
N GLY A 75 13.62 2.95 -18.38
CA GLY A 75 13.12 3.99 -19.27
C GLY A 75 13.68 3.89 -20.69
N GLU A 76 15.00 3.69 -20.82
CA GLU A 76 15.68 3.47 -22.12
C GLU A 76 15.14 2.23 -22.87
N ARG A 77 14.59 1.26 -22.15
CA ARG A 77 14.02 0.02 -22.71
C ARG A 77 12.51 0.07 -22.88
N GLY A 78 11.87 1.22 -22.65
CA GLY A 78 10.41 1.35 -22.67
C GLY A 78 9.70 0.47 -21.64
N THR A 79 10.40 0.09 -20.56
CA THR A 79 9.84 -0.72 -19.46
C THR A 79 9.46 0.21 -18.32
N GLU A 80 8.20 0.13 -17.88
CA GLU A 80 7.66 1.02 -16.85
C GLU A 80 7.54 0.29 -15.51
N LEU A 81 7.88 0.99 -14.43
CA LEU A 81 7.56 0.62 -13.05
C LEU A 81 6.37 1.45 -12.56
N TRP A 82 5.58 0.86 -11.67
CA TRP A 82 4.40 1.51 -11.10
C TRP A 82 4.58 1.70 -9.60
N ALA A 83 4.99 2.88 -9.17
CA ALA A 83 5.01 3.21 -7.75
C ALA A 83 3.58 3.30 -7.22
N PHE A 84 3.39 2.87 -5.97
CA PHE A 84 2.10 2.98 -5.28
C PHE A 84 2.32 3.11 -3.78
N LYS A 85 1.25 3.46 -3.05
CA LYS A 85 1.32 3.78 -1.62
C LYS A 85 2.46 4.77 -1.36
N GLY A 86 3.39 4.44 -0.46
CA GLY A 86 4.25 5.44 0.13
C GLY A 86 5.14 6.17 -0.82
N PHE A 87 5.77 5.45 -1.74
CA PHE A 87 6.75 6.08 -2.60
C PHE A 87 6.08 7.07 -3.56
N ASP A 88 4.92 6.71 -4.08
CA ASP A 88 4.07 7.60 -4.89
C ASP A 88 3.49 8.75 -4.06
N LEU A 89 2.76 8.44 -2.98
CA LEU A 89 2.04 9.45 -2.20
C LEU A 89 2.98 10.47 -1.53
N ALA A 90 4.16 10.04 -1.07
CA ALA A 90 5.16 10.95 -0.51
C ALA A 90 5.58 12.03 -1.51
N GLY A 91 5.83 11.65 -2.77
CA GLY A 91 6.27 12.59 -3.81
C GLY A 91 5.17 13.42 -4.44
N THR A 92 3.90 13.06 -4.22
CA THR A 92 2.77 13.65 -4.99
C THR A 92 1.70 14.33 -4.16
N LEU A 93 1.46 13.89 -2.92
CA LEU A 93 0.38 14.42 -2.07
C LEU A 93 0.86 15.08 -0.78
N TYR A 94 1.98 14.62 -0.22
CA TYR A 94 2.48 15.19 1.03
C TYR A 94 3.11 16.57 0.81
N PRO A 95 3.05 17.49 1.80
CA PRO A 95 3.62 18.83 1.67
C PRO A 95 5.12 18.84 1.34
N PHE A 96 5.84 17.81 1.80
CA PHE A 96 7.22 17.51 1.45
C PHE A 96 7.45 15.99 1.49
N PRO A 97 8.36 15.42 0.69
CA PRO A 97 8.45 13.97 0.57
C PRO A 97 8.84 13.24 1.87
N GLY A 98 9.70 13.83 2.69
CA GLY A 98 10.07 13.32 4.02
C GLY A 98 8.93 13.32 5.03
N ALA A 99 7.80 13.98 4.76
CA ALA A 99 6.67 14.03 5.68
C ALA A 99 5.97 12.67 5.84
N ARG A 100 6.10 11.77 4.84
CA ARG A 100 5.54 10.44 4.88
C ARG A 100 6.59 9.39 5.26
N PRO A 101 6.66 8.94 6.53
CA PRO A 101 7.61 7.89 6.89
C PRO A 101 7.34 6.59 6.15
N MET A 102 8.43 5.96 5.69
CA MET A 102 8.42 4.70 4.95
C MET A 102 9.57 3.80 5.40
N SER A 103 9.35 2.49 5.34
CA SER A 103 10.38 1.45 5.53
C SER A 103 10.96 0.99 4.19
N ASP A 104 10.11 0.89 3.18
CA ASP A 104 10.32 0.20 1.91
C ASP A 104 9.85 1.07 0.73
N VAL A 105 10.06 0.56 -0.48
CA VAL A 105 9.51 1.09 -1.72
C VAL A 105 8.64 0.01 -2.38
N ASP A 106 7.34 0.26 -2.44
CA ASP A 106 6.36 -0.59 -3.10
C ASP A 106 6.30 -0.27 -4.61
N LEU A 107 6.65 -1.24 -5.45
CA LEU A 107 6.58 -1.12 -6.92
C LEU A 107 5.76 -2.24 -7.53
N PHE A 108 4.78 -1.90 -8.34
CA PHE A 108 4.08 -2.85 -9.19
C PHE A 108 4.81 -3.02 -10.53
N VAL A 109 4.88 -4.28 -10.97
CA VAL A 109 5.52 -4.68 -12.21
C VAL A 109 4.62 -5.63 -12.99
N ARG A 110 4.57 -5.46 -14.32
CA ARG A 110 3.88 -6.43 -15.18
C ARG A 110 4.65 -7.74 -15.14
N LYS A 111 3.93 -8.85 -14.97
CA LYS A 111 4.55 -10.20 -14.89
C LYS A 111 5.49 -10.50 -16.06
N ARG A 112 5.13 -10.08 -17.28
CA ARG A 112 5.94 -10.29 -18.49
C ARG A 112 7.27 -9.51 -18.49
N ASP A 113 7.32 -8.38 -17.77
CA ASP A 113 8.48 -7.47 -17.73
C ASP A 113 9.40 -7.79 -16.53
N LEU A 114 8.93 -8.63 -15.60
CA LEU A 114 9.65 -9.00 -14.38
C LEU A 114 11.08 -9.49 -14.63
N PRO A 115 11.40 -10.36 -15.62
CA PRO A 115 12.78 -10.77 -15.86
C PRO A 115 13.71 -9.60 -16.22
N VAL A 116 13.24 -8.68 -17.06
CA VAL A 116 14.01 -7.49 -17.48
C VAL A 116 14.22 -6.55 -16.29
N ILE A 117 13.19 -6.38 -15.46
CA ILE A 117 13.26 -5.56 -14.26
C ILE A 117 14.24 -6.14 -13.25
N LEU A 118 14.14 -7.43 -12.92
CA LEU A 118 15.06 -8.08 -11.99
C LEU A 118 16.52 -8.00 -12.46
N GLU A 119 16.75 -8.14 -13.76
CA GLU A 119 18.08 -7.98 -14.33
C GLU A 119 18.62 -6.55 -14.17
N ALA A 120 17.79 -5.53 -14.40
CA ALA A 120 18.17 -4.13 -14.21
C ALA A 120 18.54 -3.84 -12.74
N PHE A 121 17.75 -4.33 -11.79
CA PHE A 121 18.06 -4.26 -10.36
C PHE A 121 19.36 -4.98 -10.02
N ARG A 122 19.57 -6.20 -10.53
CA ARG A 122 20.79 -6.99 -10.30
C ARG A 122 22.05 -6.30 -10.83
N MET A 123 21.98 -5.72 -12.03
CA MET A 123 23.08 -4.95 -12.62
C MET A 123 23.43 -3.71 -11.79
N ASP A 124 22.48 -3.18 -11.03
CA ASP A 124 22.68 -2.05 -10.11
C ASP A 124 23.10 -2.48 -8.70
N GLY A 125 23.39 -3.77 -8.48
CA GLY A 125 23.88 -4.29 -7.21
C GLY A 125 22.80 -4.61 -6.18
N TRP A 126 21.53 -4.65 -6.57
CA TRP A 126 20.47 -5.15 -5.73
C TRP A 126 20.49 -6.67 -5.68
N SER A 127 20.23 -7.24 -4.50
CA SER A 127 20.12 -8.68 -4.31
C SER A 127 18.71 -9.05 -3.83
N ALA A 128 18.24 -10.23 -4.21
CA ALA A 128 16.98 -10.74 -3.68
C ALA A 128 17.17 -11.11 -2.20
N ALA A 129 16.37 -10.51 -1.32
CA ALA A 129 16.40 -10.79 0.12
C ALA A 129 15.79 -12.16 0.46
N SER A 130 15.07 -12.78 -0.49
CA SER A 130 14.50 -14.11 -0.35
C SER A 130 14.45 -14.86 -1.68
N PRO A 131 14.59 -16.20 -1.70
CA PRO A 131 14.37 -17.02 -2.88
C PRO A 131 12.86 -17.12 -3.19
N GLY A 132 12.25 -16.01 -3.62
CA GLY A 132 10.80 -15.88 -3.84
C GLY A 132 10.35 -15.94 -5.31
N SER A 133 11.26 -15.96 -6.29
CA SER A 133 10.91 -15.80 -7.71
C SER A 133 9.98 -16.90 -8.27
N GLY A 134 10.20 -18.15 -7.86
CA GLY A 134 9.33 -19.28 -8.23
C GLY A 134 7.94 -19.21 -7.59
N LEU A 135 7.84 -18.67 -6.37
CA LEU A 135 6.57 -18.51 -5.66
C LEU A 135 5.79 -17.29 -6.18
N LEU A 136 6.47 -16.20 -6.55
CA LEU A 136 5.84 -15.01 -7.15
C LEU A 136 5.24 -15.34 -8.51
N SER A 137 6.00 -16.04 -9.37
CA SER A 137 5.52 -16.46 -10.69
C SER A 137 4.34 -17.43 -10.63
N ALA A 138 4.27 -18.24 -9.57
CA ALA A 138 3.12 -19.09 -9.25
C ALA A 138 1.94 -18.33 -8.60
N GLY A 139 2.11 -17.03 -8.28
CA GLY A 139 1.10 -16.21 -7.61
C GLY A 139 0.87 -16.60 -6.15
N ILE A 140 1.87 -17.21 -5.51
CA ILE A 140 1.83 -17.70 -4.12
C ILE A 140 2.27 -16.62 -3.13
N VAL A 141 3.15 -15.72 -3.57
CA VAL A 141 3.52 -14.49 -2.86
C VAL A 141 3.15 -13.27 -3.71
N SER A 142 2.84 -12.16 -3.06
CA SER A 142 2.51 -10.88 -3.73
C SER A 142 3.75 -10.21 -4.32
N GLU A 143 4.91 -10.40 -3.68
CA GLU A 143 6.11 -9.62 -3.92
C GLU A 143 7.41 -10.43 -3.99
N ILE A 144 8.43 -9.85 -4.63
CA ILE A 144 9.85 -10.16 -4.41
C ILE A 144 10.46 -8.99 -3.65
N LYS A 145 11.13 -9.27 -2.53
CA LYS A 145 11.91 -8.26 -1.80
C LYS A 145 13.32 -8.20 -2.33
N LEU A 146 13.73 -7.02 -2.77
CA LEU A 146 15.08 -6.68 -3.18
C LEU A 146 15.74 -5.81 -2.12
N MET A 147 17.02 -6.03 -1.89
CA MET A 147 17.80 -5.27 -0.93
C MET A 147 19.10 -4.75 -1.54
N LYS A 148 19.41 -3.51 -1.19
CA LYS A 148 20.70 -2.86 -1.43
C LYS A 148 21.02 -2.05 -0.19
N GLU A 149 22.14 -2.37 0.45
CA GLU A 149 22.49 -1.84 1.77
C GLU A 149 21.38 -2.08 2.81
N ARG A 150 20.76 -1.01 3.32
CA ARG A 150 19.63 -1.05 4.28
C ARG A 150 18.28 -0.73 3.64
N MET A 151 18.23 -0.65 2.31
CA MET A 151 17.01 -0.33 1.58
C MET A 151 16.29 -1.59 1.13
N ILE A 152 14.96 -1.56 1.20
CA ILE A 152 14.09 -2.62 0.73
C ILE A 152 13.21 -2.06 -0.39
N VAL A 153 13.16 -2.77 -1.50
CA VAL A 153 12.19 -2.57 -2.59
C VAL A 153 11.35 -3.83 -2.69
N GLU A 154 10.04 -3.67 -2.75
CA GLU A 154 9.10 -4.76 -2.94
C GLU A 154 8.53 -4.71 -4.35
N LEU A 155 8.84 -5.72 -5.16
CA LEU A 155 8.35 -5.87 -6.53
C LEU A 155 7.10 -6.74 -6.54
N HIS A 156 5.96 -6.11 -6.75
CA HIS A 156 4.64 -6.71 -6.77
C HIS A 156 4.21 -7.06 -8.18
N THR A 157 3.79 -8.30 -8.42
CA THR A 157 3.06 -8.66 -9.66
C THR A 157 1.55 -8.69 -9.45
N HIS A 158 1.13 -8.61 -8.20
CA HIS A 158 -0.25 -8.53 -7.74
C HIS A 158 -0.27 -7.65 -6.49
N ILE A 159 -1.19 -6.69 -6.39
CA ILE A 159 -1.18 -5.74 -5.26
C ILE A 159 -1.76 -6.33 -3.98
N PHE A 160 -2.66 -7.31 -4.12
CA PHE A 160 -3.17 -8.07 -2.98
C PHE A 160 -2.64 -9.50 -3.04
N TYR A 161 -2.25 -10.01 -1.88
CA TYR A 161 -1.79 -11.38 -1.67
C TYR A 161 -2.80 -12.40 -2.21
N PHE A 162 -2.35 -13.60 -2.58
CA PHE A 162 -3.25 -14.73 -2.83
C PHE A 162 -3.23 -15.63 -1.59
N PRO A 163 -4.38 -15.99 -0.99
CA PRO A 163 -5.74 -15.87 -1.51
C PRO A 163 -6.47 -14.69 -0.85
N ALA A 164 -5.98 -13.46 -0.99
CA ALA A 164 -6.81 -12.31 -0.65
C ALA A 164 -7.95 -12.27 -1.66
N LEU A 165 -9.16 -12.31 -1.12
CA LEU A 165 -10.42 -12.48 -1.82
C LEU A 165 -10.86 -11.25 -2.63
N PHE A 166 -9.94 -10.34 -2.91
CA PHE A 166 -10.07 -9.45 -4.05
C PHE A 166 -10.05 -10.32 -5.32
N PRO A 167 -10.84 -10.02 -6.36
CA PRO A 167 -10.43 -10.46 -7.68
C PRO A 167 -9.03 -9.87 -7.89
N GLY A 168 -7.98 -10.70 -7.77
CA GLY A 168 -6.57 -10.34 -7.96
C GLY A 168 -6.23 -9.91 -9.39
N ARG A 169 -7.23 -9.37 -10.10
CA ARG A 169 -7.13 -8.75 -11.39
C ARG A 169 -7.46 -7.28 -11.19
N PHE A 170 -6.57 -6.44 -11.66
CA PHE A 170 -6.85 -5.03 -11.81
C PHE A 170 -8.18 -4.78 -12.51
N PRO A 171 -8.86 -3.68 -12.19
CA PRO A 171 -9.88 -3.14 -13.08
C PRO A 171 -9.34 -3.09 -14.52
N PRO A 172 -10.09 -3.56 -15.51
CA PRO A 172 -9.67 -3.49 -16.91
C PRO A 172 -9.21 -2.08 -17.28
N GLY A 173 -8.06 -1.97 -17.95
CA GLY A 173 -7.52 -0.69 -18.39
C GLY A 173 -6.94 0.21 -17.30
N ILE A 174 -6.76 -0.25 -16.05
CA ILE A 174 -6.17 0.59 -14.99
C ILE A 174 -4.80 1.14 -15.39
N LEU A 175 -3.98 0.30 -16.04
CA LEU A 175 -2.63 0.66 -16.47
C LEU A 175 -2.63 1.63 -17.66
N LEU A 176 -3.78 1.84 -18.31
CA LEU A 176 -3.93 2.85 -19.36
C LEU A 176 -4.19 4.24 -18.77
N ARG A 177 -4.69 4.31 -17.53
CA ARG A 177 -5.01 5.56 -16.81
C ARG A 177 -3.92 5.98 -15.83
N GLY A 178 -2.72 5.39 -15.93
CA GLY A 178 -1.64 5.71 -15.01
C GLY A 178 -1.18 7.16 -15.10
N ARG A 179 -0.75 7.70 -13.97
CA ARG A 179 -0.16 9.03 -13.87
C ARG A 179 1.34 8.93 -14.13
N GLU A 180 1.90 9.85 -14.89
CA GLU A 180 3.36 9.95 -15.02
C GLU A 180 3.93 10.61 -13.75
N LEU A 181 4.92 9.97 -13.12
CA LEU A 181 5.60 10.54 -11.95
C LEU A 181 6.97 11.10 -12.36
N GLU A 182 7.74 10.28 -13.07
CA GLU A 182 9.03 10.63 -13.66
C GLU A 182 9.34 9.65 -14.81
N PRO A 183 10.34 9.91 -15.66
CA PRO A 183 10.67 9.01 -16.76
C PRO A 183 10.89 7.56 -16.30
N GLY A 184 10.07 6.63 -16.82
CA GLY A 184 10.12 5.21 -16.47
C GLY A 184 9.32 4.82 -15.21
N VAL A 185 8.72 5.78 -14.50
CA VAL A 185 7.90 5.54 -13.30
C VAL A 185 6.51 6.14 -13.44
N ARG A 186 5.51 5.32 -13.14
CA ARG A 186 4.10 5.71 -13.13
C ARG A 186 3.50 5.52 -11.75
N GLY A 187 2.44 6.27 -11.46
CA GLY A 187 1.53 6.04 -10.35
C GLY A 187 0.20 5.51 -10.87
N PHE A 188 -0.58 4.86 -10.02
CA PHE A 188 -1.95 4.50 -10.40
C PHE A 188 -2.87 5.75 -10.44
N PRO A 189 -4.00 5.71 -11.14
CA PRO A 189 -4.99 6.78 -11.04
C PRO A 189 -5.52 6.89 -9.61
N TRP A 190 -5.91 8.10 -9.21
CA TRP A 190 -6.25 8.41 -7.81
C TRP A 190 -7.41 7.59 -7.24
N ASP A 191 -8.40 7.26 -8.08
CA ASP A 191 -9.50 6.38 -7.68
C ASP A 191 -9.02 5.00 -7.22
N PHE A 192 -7.93 4.53 -7.80
CA PHE A 192 -7.36 3.25 -7.44
C PHE A 192 -6.39 3.35 -6.28
N GLU A 193 -5.57 4.39 -6.19
CA GLU A 193 -4.71 4.63 -5.01
C GLU A 193 -5.55 4.75 -3.72
N LEU A 194 -6.65 5.52 -3.72
CA LEU A 194 -7.55 5.60 -2.56
C LEU A 194 -8.10 4.23 -2.19
N LEU A 195 -8.56 3.47 -3.18
CA LEU A 195 -9.07 2.12 -2.95
C LEU A 195 -7.99 1.21 -2.36
N LEU A 196 -6.77 1.24 -2.90
CA LEU A 196 -5.63 0.46 -2.40
C LEU A 196 -5.31 0.78 -0.94
N VAL A 197 -5.22 2.05 -0.57
CA VAL A 197 -4.90 2.47 0.80
C VAL A 197 -6.00 2.04 1.78
N VAL A 198 -7.27 2.25 1.44
CA VAL A 198 -8.40 1.85 2.30
C VAL A 198 -8.40 0.35 2.51
N LEU A 199 -8.21 -0.44 1.45
CA LEU A 199 -8.16 -1.89 1.56
C LEU A 199 -6.94 -2.38 2.32
N HIS A 200 -5.79 -1.72 2.13
CA HIS A 200 -4.59 -2.00 2.89
C HIS A 200 -4.87 -1.81 4.39
N MET A 201 -5.44 -0.66 4.78
CA MET A 201 -5.86 -0.41 6.16
C MET A 201 -6.81 -1.50 6.68
N LEU A 202 -7.86 -1.84 5.91
CA LEU A 202 -8.86 -2.84 6.31
C LEU A 202 -8.27 -4.25 6.48
N SER A 203 -7.24 -4.59 5.70
CA SER A 203 -6.59 -5.89 5.72
C SER A 203 -5.56 -6.08 6.84
N ASN A 204 -5.18 -5.01 7.53
CA ASN A 204 -4.19 -5.06 8.60
C ASN A 204 -4.86 -5.11 9.99
N PRO A 205 -4.30 -5.88 10.95
CA PRO A 205 -4.84 -5.99 12.30
C PRO A 205 -4.68 -4.70 13.11
N THR A 206 -3.64 -3.91 12.81
CA THR A 206 -3.35 -2.65 13.48
C THR A 206 -3.38 -1.52 12.46
N VAL A 207 -4.13 -0.47 12.75
CA VAL A 207 -4.17 0.74 11.92
C VAL A 207 -3.03 1.66 12.30
N ARG A 208 -2.32 2.18 11.31
CA ARG A 208 -1.23 3.13 11.48
C ARG A 208 -1.71 4.55 11.19
N PRO A 209 -1.31 5.57 11.98
CA PRO A 209 -1.63 6.98 11.74
C PRO A 209 -1.44 7.44 10.30
N VAL A 210 -0.34 7.04 9.65
CA VAL A 210 0.00 7.43 8.28
C VAL A 210 -1.07 7.02 7.25
N TRP A 211 -1.82 5.93 7.49
CA TRP A 211 -2.84 5.48 6.55
C TRP A 211 -4.08 6.37 6.59
N TRP A 212 -4.42 6.93 7.75
CA TRP A 212 -5.46 7.95 7.84
C TRP A 212 -5.06 9.19 7.07
N THR A 213 -3.83 9.66 7.26
CA THR A 213 -3.27 10.79 6.51
C THR A 213 -3.30 10.54 5.00
N ASP A 214 -2.89 9.37 4.53
CA ASP A 214 -2.96 8.98 3.12
C ASP A 214 -4.41 9.09 2.59
N ILE A 215 -5.39 8.55 3.33
CA ILE A 215 -6.81 8.60 2.96
C ILE A 215 -7.32 10.03 2.87
N ILE A 216 -7.00 10.88 3.84
CA ILE A 216 -7.44 12.28 3.86
C ILE A 216 -6.89 13.04 2.65
N LEU A 217 -5.58 12.93 2.39
CA LEU A 217 -4.94 13.56 1.24
C LEU A 217 -5.51 13.03 -0.09
N LEU A 218 -5.76 11.72 -0.19
CA LEU A 218 -6.39 11.13 -1.36
C LEU A 218 -7.84 11.59 -1.52
N CYS A 219 -8.62 11.74 -0.46
CA CYS A 219 -9.96 12.32 -0.52
C CYS A 219 -9.94 13.76 -1.06
N MET A 220 -8.98 14.59 -0.62
CA MET A 220 -8.78 15.94 -1.17
C MET A 220 -8.52 15.87 -2.68
N GLU A 221 -7.64 14.97 -3.11
CA GLU A 221 -7.32 14.79 -4.53
C GLU A 221 -8.49 14.24 -5.36
N MET A 222 -9.29 13.35 -4.78
CA MET A 222 -10.50 12.83 -5.41
C MET A 222 -11.56 13.91 -5.63
N ASN A 223 -11.66 14.88 -4.71
CA ASN A 223 -12.51 16.05 -4.88
C ASN A 223 -12.02 16.96 -6.01
N ARG A 224 -10.71 17.14 -6.13
CA ARG A 224 -10.10 17.95 -7.21
C ARG A 224 -10.26 17.29 -8.58
N SER A 225 -10.03 15.98 -8.65
CA SER A 225 -10.03 15.21 -9.90
C SER A 225 -11.43 14.74 -10.35
N GLY A 226 -12.42 14.71 -9.44
CA GLY A 226 -13.78 14.28 -9.75
C GLY A 226 -13.96 12.78 -9.97
N LEU A 227 -12.97 11.95 -9.62
CA LEU A 227 -12.92 10.52 -9.94
C LEU A 227 -13.77 9.62 -9.00
N TRP A 228 -14.67 10.21 -8.22
CA TRP A 228 -15.48 9.52 -7.22
C TRP A 228 -16.36 8.40 -7.81
N ARG A 229 -16.81 8.55 -9.06
CA ARG A 229 -17.61 7.54 -9.76
C ARG A 229 -16.77 6.28 -10.06
N GLU A 230 -15.56 6.46 -10.56
CA GLU A 230 -14.60 5.41 -10.85
C GLU A 230 -14.20 4.68 -9.57
N PHE A 231 -13.91 5.43 -8.50
CA PHE A 231 -13.61 4.88 -7.19
C PHE A 231 -14.73 3.98 -6.69
N ALA A 232 -15.97 4.49 -6.72
CA ALA A 232 -17.08 3.77 -6.15
C ALA A 232 -17.45 2.52 -6.98
N ARG A 233 -17.24 2.55 -8.30
CA ARG A 233 -17.28 1.34 -9.16
C ARG A 233 -16.18 0.34 -8.77
N GLY A 234 -14.95 0.80 -8.56
CA GLY A 234 -13.83 -0.04 -8.13
C GLY A 234 -14.09 -0.71 -6.78
N ALA A 235 -14.54 0.07 -5.81
CA ALA A 235 -14.94 -0.42 -4.49
C ALA A 235 -16.11 -1.40 -4.57
N TRP A 236 -17.08 -1.22 -5.46
CA TRP A 236 -18.13 -2.21 -5.67
C TRP A 236 -17.62 -3.52 -6.26
N MET A 237 -16.83 -3.44 -7.34
CA MET A 237 -16.22 -4.58 -8.02
C MET A 237 -15.27 -5.38 -7.11
N SER A 238 -14.76 -4.74 -6.06
CA SER A 238 -13.92 -5.39 -5.07
C SER A 238 -14.64 -6.40 -4.17
N GLY A 239 -15.95 -6.23 -3.98
CA GLY A 239 -16.72 -6.93 -2.95
C GLY A 239 -16.55 -6.36 -1.53
N PHE A 240 -15.82 -5.26 -1.35
CA PHE A 240 -15.57 -4.61 -0.06
C PHE A 240 -16.19 -3.20 0.06
N ALA A 241 -17.18 -2.88 -0.79
CA ALA A 241 -17.79 -1.55 -0.81
C ALA A 241 -18.31 -1.08 0.56
N ARG A 242 -19.07 -1.91 1.29
CA ARG A 242 -19.60 -1.54 2.61
C ARG A 242 -18.50 -1.28 3.67
N PRO A 243 -17.48 -2.14 3.87
CA PRO A 243 -16.32 -1.81 4.69
C PRO A 243 -15.58 -0.53 4.27
N VAL A 244 -15.40 -0.33 2.95
CA VAL A 244 -14.79 0.90 2.41
C VAL A 244 -15.63 2.12 2.78
N SER A 245 -16.96 2.01 2.70
CA SER A 245 -17.88 3.07 3.13
C SER A 245 -17.69 3.44 4.60
N ALA A 246 -17.51 2.46 5.49
CA ALA A 246 -17.32 2.73 6.92
C ALA A 246 -16.06 3.56 7.18
N VAL A 247 -14.96 3.23 6.49
CA VAL A 247 -13.71 4.01 6.58
C VAL A 247 -13.90 5.43 6.04
N LEU A 248 -14.63 5.60 4.94
CA LEU A 248 -14.89 6.92 4.36
C LEU A 248 -15.86 7.77 5.19
N VAL A 249 -16.81 7.15 5.88
CA VAL A 249 -17.67 7.85 6.86
C VAL A 249 -16.81 8.39 8.00
N ALA A 250 -15.96 7.54 8.59
CA ALA A 250 -15.04 7.97 9.65
C ALA A 250 -14.06 9.07 9.17
N ALA A 251 -13.54 8.97 7.95
CA ALA A 251 -12.75 10.06 7.37
C ALA A 251 -13.56 11.36 7.20
N GLY A 252 -14.86 11.25 6.89
CA GLY A 252 -15.78 12.37 6.75
C GLY A 252 -16.12 13.06 8.08
N GLU A 253 -16.20 12.30 9.17
CA GLU A 253 -16.33 12.83 10.54
C GLU A 253 -15.14 13.72 10.91
N GLU A 254 -13.97 13.43 10.35
CA GLU A 254 -12.72 14.20 10.49
C GLU A 254 -12.58 15.31 9.43
N GLY A 255 -13.63 15.59 8.67
CA GLY A 255 -13.71 16.70 7.73
C GLY A 255 -13.35 16.38 6.27
N ALA A 256 -13.01 15.13 5.94
CA ALA A 256 -12.83 14.75 4.54
C ALA A 256 -14.15 14.88 3.77
N ARG A 257 -14.12 15.60 2.65
CA ARG A 257 -15.32 15.71 1.80
C ARG A 257 -15.45 14.45 0.96
N VAL A 258 -16.45 13.63 1.24
CA VAL A 258 -16.84 12.46 0.44
C VAL A 258 -18.28 12.67 -0.02
N PRO A 259 -18.61 12.59 -1.33
CA PRO A 259 -19.98 12.81 -1.78
C PRO A 259 -20.96 11.82 -1.16
N ASP A 260 -22.07 12.29 -0.61
CA ASP A 260 -23.10 11.42 0.00
C ASP A 260 -23.61 10.36 -0.97
N THR A 261 -23.66 10.66 -2.27
CA THR A 261 -24.05 9.70 -3.31
C THR A 261 -23.10 8.50 -3.35
N VAL A 262 -21.80 8.72 -3.13
CA VAL A 262 -20.80 7.64 -3.04
C VAL A 262 -21.02 6.84 -1.77
N LEU A 263 -21.15 7.50 -0.62
CA LEU A 263 -21.37 6.83 0.67
C LEU A 263 -22.64 5.97 0.65
N ARG A 264 -23.76 6.51 0.16
CA ARG A 264 -25.01 5.76 0.01
C ARG A 264 -24.87 4.59 -0.95
N MET A 265 -24.19 4.78 -2.08
CA MET A 265 -23.97 3.70 -3.03
C MET A 265 -23.15 2.58 -2.37
N LEU A 266 -22.04 2.88 -1.71
CA LEU A 266 -21.19 1.87 -1.08
C LEU A 266 -21.87 1.18 0.10
N ALA A 267 -22.61 1.92 0.93
CA ALA A 267 -23.37 1.37 2.05
C ALA A 267 -24.50 0.43 1.60
N GLY A 268 -25.09 0.68 0.42
CA GLY A 268 -26.12 -0.16 -0.18
C GLY A 268 -25.60 -1.44 -0.85
N SER A 269 -24.29 -1.72 -0.80
CA SER A 269 -23.73 -2.91 -1.41
C SER A 269 -24.11 -4.19 -0.69
N PRO A 270 -24.20 -5.33 -1.41
CA PRO A 270 -24.20 -6.64 -0.76
C PRO A 270 -23.05 -6.74 0.25
N GLU A 271 -23.31 -7.38 1.37
CA GLU A 271 -22.30 -7.58 2.39
C GLU A 271 -21.18 -8.47 1.81
N ALA A 272 -19.93 -8.10 2.08
CA ALA A 272 -18.81 -8.98 1.79
C ALA A 272 -19.05 -10.32 2.50
N PRO A 273 -18.69 -11.48 1.90
CA PRO A 273 -18.85 -12.75 2.58
C PRO A 273 -18.25 -12.68 4.01
N PRO A 274 -19.01 -13.09 5.04
CA PRO A 274 -18.57 -12.94 6.41
C PRO A 274 -17.25 -13.68 6.66
N GLY A 275 -16.37 -13.06 7.43
CA GLY A 275 -15.09 -13.64 7.84
C GLY A 275 -13.91 -13.41 6.88
N ILE A 276 -14.12 -12.81 5.70
CA ILE A 276 -13.01 -12.53 4.76
C ILE A 276 -12.04 -11.48 5.34
N LEU A 277 -12.56 -10.33 5.77
CA LEU A 277 -11.73 -9.28 6.37
C LEU A 277 -11.09 -9.77 7.66
N GLU A 278 -11.82 -10.55 8.45
CA GLU A 278 -11.29 -11.15 9.66
C GLU A 278 -10.15 -12.13 9.36
N ALA A 279 -10.27 -12.96 8.32
CA ALA A 279 -9.20 -13.84 7.88
C ALA A 279 -7.95 -13.07 7.39
N LEU A 280 -8.15 -11.91 6.75
CA LEU A 280 -7.05 -11.02 6.37
C LEU A 280 -6.37 -10.41 7.59
N ARG A 281 -7.14 -9.86 8.55
CA ARG A 281 -6.65 -9.20 9.77
C ARG A 281 -5.95 -10.17 10.71
N THR A 282 -6.61 -11.30 11.02
CA THR A 282 -6.08 -12.32 11.92
C THR A 282 -4.86 -13.02 11.34
N GLY A 283 -4.69 -12.93 10.02
CA GLY A 283 -3.50 -13.40 9.33
C GLY A 283 -3.11 -14.78 9.83
N SER A 284 -4.03 -15.75 9.81
CA SER A 284 -3.61 -17.14 9.97
C SER A 284 -2.71 -17.44 8.76
N ARG A 285 -1.42 -17.13 8.93
CA ARG A 285 -0.30 -17.24 7.99
C ARG A 285 -0.05 -18.70 7.56
N ARG A 286 -0.95 -19.60 7.95
CA ARG A 286 -1.05 -20.98 7.54
C ARG A 286 -2.35 -21.16 6.75
N PRO A 287 -2.24 -21.57 5.48
CA PRO A 287 -3.33 -22.18 4.73
C PRO A 287 -4.14 -23.14 5.62
N THR A 288 -5.39 -22.80 5.97
CA THR A 288 -6.31 -23.74 6.63
C THR A 288 -7.23 -24.40 5.62
N VAL A 289 -7.59 -25.67 5.82
CA VAL A 289 -8.53 -26.40 4.94
C VAL A 289 -9.88 -25.67 4.83
N MET A 290 -10.25 -24.85 5.83
CA MET A 290 -11.46 -24.01 5.73
C MET A 290 -11.35 -22.94 4.65
N THR A 291 -10.16 -22.39 4.39
CA THR A 291 -9.94 -21.44 3.30
C THR A 291 -10.26 -22.04 1.93
N LEU A 292 -10.03 -23.35 1.72
CA LEU A 292 -10.36 -24.04 0.46
C LEU A 292 -11.86 -23.99 0.12
N ARG A 293 -12.74 -23.95 1.12
CA ARG A 293 -14.20 -23.90 0.90
C ARG A 293 -14.65 -22.60 0.23
N TYR A 294 -13.90 -21.53 0.43
CA TYR A 294 -14.19 -20.21 -0.14
C TYR A 294 -13.46 -19.94 -1.46
N MET A 295 -12.68 -20.91 -1.96
CA MET A 295 -11.89 -20.78 -3.19
C MET A 295 -12.43 -21.66 -4.31
N THR A 296 -12.58 -21.10 -5.50
CA THR A 296 -13.03 -21.82 -6.71
C THR A 296 -12.00 -21.71 -7.84
N GLY A 297 -12.02 -22.69 -8.76
CA GLY A 297 -11.16 -22.73 -9.94
C GLY A 297 -9.67 -22.79 -9.63
N TRP A 298 -8.86 -22.08 -10.42
CA TRP A 298 -7.39 -22.03 -10.31
C TRP A 298 -6.88 -21.63 -8.92
N ARG A 299 -7.67 -20.87 -8.16
CA ARG A 299 -7.37 -20.46 -6.78
C ARG A 299 -7.20 -21.69 -5.88
N ARG A 300 -8.09 -22.68 -6.01
CA ARG A 300 -8.03 -23.91 -5.22
C ARG A 300 -6.77 -24.73 -5.53
N ILE A 301 -6.34 -24.73 -6.80
CA ILE A 301 -5.18 -25.48 -7.28
C ILE A 301 -3.87 -24.87 -6.76
N SER A 302 -3.69 -23.55 -6.89
CA SER A 302 -2.50 -22.85 -6.39
C SER A 302 -2.37 -22.98 -4.87
N TRP A 303 -3.49 -22.93 -4.15
CA TRP A 303 -3.52 -23.14 -2.70
C TRP A 303 -3.06 -24.55 -2.31
N LEU A 304 -3.56 -25.59 -3.00
CA LEU A 304 -3.15 -26.98 -2.75
C LEU A 304 -1.66 -27.16 -3.02
N TYR A 305 -1.14 -26.53 -4.07
CA TYR A 305 0.28 -26.53 -4.38
C TYR A 305 1.11 -25.88 -3.26
N SER A 306 0.71 -24.71 -2.76
CA SER A 306 1.41 -24.05 -1.64
C SER A 306 1.39 -24.90 -0.37
N LEU A 307 0.26 -25.54 -0.07
CA LEU A 307 0.14 -26.46 1.07
C LEU A 307 1.09 -27.66 0.91
N LEU A 308 1.08 -28.31 -0.26
CA LEU A 308 1.96 -29.42 -0.57
C LEU A 308 3.45 -29.03 -0.49
N TRP A 309 3.81 -27.86 -1.02
CA TRP A 309 5.18 -27.35 -0.95
C TRP A 309 5.64 -27.13 0.50
N MET A 310 4.80 -26.55 1.37
CA MET A 310 5.13 -26.39 2.78
C MET A 310 5.30 -27.74 3.48
N LEU A 311 4.43 -28.71 3.19
CA LEU A 311 4.50 -30.06 3.75
C LEU A 311 5.78 -30.79 3.33
N VAL A 312 6.16 -30.68 2.05
CA VAL A 312 7.36 -31.32 1.49
C VAL A 312 8.64 -30.64 1.95
N SER A 313 8.66 -29.30 2.00
CA SER A 313 9.87 -28.54 2.34
C SER A 313 10.16 -28.47 3.84
N GLY A 314 9.17 -28.73 4.70
CA GLY A 314 9.27 -28.55 6.15
C GLY A 314 9.50 -27.09 6.59
N ARG A 315 9.43 -26.14 5.66
CA ARG A 315 9.64 -24.71 5.89
C ARG A 315 8.30 -24.01 6.01
N SER A 316 8.16 -23.13 7.00
CA SER A 316 7.02 -22.22 7.00
C SER A 316 7.26 -21.14 5.95
N ALA A 317 6.19 -20.61 5.36
CA ALA A 317 6.28 -19.50 4.41
C ALA A 317 6.95 -18.23 5.01
N GLN A 318 7.13 -18.17 6.34
CA GLN A 318 7.58 -16.98 7.06
C GLN A 318 8.71 -17.18 8.07
N SER A 319 9.37 -18.34 8.15
CA SER A 319 10.55 -18.52 9.03
C SER A 319 11.79 -17.75 8.56
N TRP A 320 11.61 -16.77 7.68
CA TRP A 320 12.65 -16.04 6.97
C TRP A 320 12.97 -14.66 7.59
N ASP A 321 12.13 -14.18 8.53
CA ASP A 321 12.22 -12.83 9.12
C ASP A 321 13.19 -12.68 10.31
N ARG A 322 13.87 -13.74 10.78
CA ARG A 322 14.70 -13.67 12.01
C ARG A 322 16.16 -14.06 11.92
N THR A 323 16.65 -14.58 10.79
CA THR A 323 18.03 -15.10 10.70
C THR A 323 18.96 -14.28 9.80
N GLY A 324 18.48 -13.22 9.14
CA GLY A 324 19.31 -12.37 8.27
C GLY A 324 19.89 -11.11 8.93
N ALA A 325 19.39 -10.72 10.10
CA ALA A 325 19.95 -9.61 10.88
C ALA A 325 20.84 -10.21 11.98
N VAL A 326 22.11 -9.79 12.01
CA VAL A 326 23.21 -10.31 12.84
C VAL A 326 23.97 -11.50 12.22
N SER A 327 24.79 -11.20 11.21
CA SER A 327 26.21 -11.60 11.27
C SER A 327 27.08 -10.73 10.36
N ARG A 328 27.92 -9.94 11.03
CA ARG A 328 29.05 -9.09 10.56
C ARG A 328 28.70 -7.76 9.93
#